data_AF-A0AAV6A3V8-F1
#
_entry.id   AF-A0AAV6A3V8-F1
#
_cell.length_a   1.000
_cell.length_b   1.000
_cell.length_c   1.000
_cell.angle_alpha   90.00
_cell.angle_beta   90.00
_cell.angle_gamma   90.00
#
_symmetry.space_group_name_H-M   'P 1'
#
loop_
_entity.id
_entity.type
_entity.pdbx_description
1 polymer ?
#
loop_
_entity_poly.entity_id
_entity_poly.type
_entity_poly.pdbx_seq_one_letter_code
_entity_poly.pdbx_strand_id
1 'polypeptide(L)'
;LFTSDPQAQAVGITYLLTVGPFYGFFGLGLALYFASQGAGRLGWPLAAGFLRLLVAAAGGWIAGYWLGWGLWGIFAAMAAALIVFGLTIAAAVRAGAWR
;
A
#
# COMPACT_ATOMS: atom_id res chain seq x y z
N LEU A 1 5.02 -4.09 24.61
CA LEU A 1 4.16 -4.81 23.63
C LEU A 1 2.74 -4.30 23.81
N PHE A 2 2.04 -3.93 22.73
CA PHE A 2 0.73 -3.25 22.79
C PHE A 2 -0.42 -4.10 23.38
N THR A 3 -0.21 -5.41 23.50
CA THR A 3 -1.12 -6.38 24.12
C THR A 3 -0.30 -7.54 24.69
N SER A 4 -0.83 -8.23 25.70
CA SER A 4 -0.25 -9.46 26.26
C SER A 4 -0.88 -10.74 25.69
N ASP A 5 -1.89 -10.63 24.82
CA ASP A 5 -2.48 -11.77 24.13
C ASP A 5 -1.50 -12.38 23.10
N PRO A 6 -1.06 -13.64 23.29
CA PRO A 6 -0.13 -14.29 22.37
C PRO A 6 -0.66 -14.41 20.94
N GLN A 7 -1.97 -14.58 20.75
CA GLN A 7 -2.55 -14.73 19.41
C GLN A 7 -2.48 -13.40 18.64
N ALA A 8 -2.85 -12.30 19.28
CA ALA A 8 -2.73 -10.97 18.69
C ALA A 8 -1.29 -10.61 18.35
N GLN A 9 -0.32 -10.99 19.20
CA GLN A 9 1.10 -10.79 18.92
C GLN A 9 1.58 -11.60 17.71
N ALA A 10 1.20 -12.88 17.61
CA ALA A 10 1.55 -13.73 16.47
C ALA A 10 1.05 -13.14 15.14
N VAL A 11 -0.21 -12.68 15.12
CA VAL A 11 -0.79 -11.98 13.96
C VAL A 11 -0.01 -10.72 13.60
N GLY A 12 0.37 -9.90 14.60
CA GLY A 12 1.15 -8.69 14.39
C GLY A 12 2.54 -8.97 13.81
N ILE A 13 3.21 -10.04 14.26
CA ILE A 13 4.49 -10.47 13.70
C ILE A 13 4.31 -10.88 12.23
N THR A 14 3.33 -11.72 11.92
CA THR A 14 3.05 -12.15 10.54
C THR A 14 2.74 -10.95 9.64
N TYR A 15 1.96 -9.98 10.12
CA TYR A 15 1.70 -8.73 9.42
C TYR A 15 3.00 -7.97 9.10
N LEU A 16 3.85 -7.74 10.10
CA LEU A 16 5.09 -6.98 9.92
C LEU A 16 6.07 -7.68 8.99
N LEU A 17 6.18 -9.02 9.06
CA LEU A 17 7.04 -9.77 8.16
C LEU A 17 6.52 -9.77 6.71
N THR A 18 5.20 -9.72 6.52
CA THR A 18 4.58 -9.76 5.19
C THR A 18 4.53 -8.36 4.56
N VAL A 19 4.08 -7.36 5.30
CA VAL A 19 3.82 -5.99 4.79
C VAL A 19 5.02 -5.06 5.03
N GLY A 20 5.77 -5.29 6.10
CA GLY A 20 6.89 -4.45 6.53
C GLY A 20 7.91 -4.12 5.44
N PRO A 21 8.40 -5.12 4.66
CA PRO A 21 9.34 -4.87 3.56
C PRO A 21 8.84 -3.87 2.51
N PHE A 22 7.52 -3.72 2.36
CA PHE A 22 6.90 -2.87 1.33
C PHE A 22 6.59 -1.45 1.81
N TYR A 23 6.82 -1.12 3.07
CA TYR A 23 6.66 0.27 3.56
C TYR A 23 7.61 1.25 2.86
N GLY A 24 8.72 0.80 2.28
CA GLY A 24 9.58 1.63 1.44
C GLY A 24 8.84 2.24 0.25
N PHE A 25 7.96 1.49 -0.42
CA PHE A 25 7.12 2.01 -1.51
C PHE A 25 6.11 3.04 -1.02
N PHE A 26 5.58 2.84 0.19
CA PHE A 26 4.67 3.80 0.79
C PHE A 26 5.38 5.13 1.10
N GLY A 27 6.56 5.08 1.71
CA GLY A 27 7.38 6.25 1.98
C GLY A 27 7.78 7.00 0.71
N LEU A 28 8.22 6.27 -0.33
CA LEU A 28 8.50 6.83 -1.65
C LEU A 28 7.26 7.53 -2.23
N GLY A 29 6.11 6.86 -2.22
CA GLY A 29 4.85 7.39 -2.73
C GLY A 29 4.43 8.66 -2.00
N LEU A 30 4.54 8.71 -0.66
CA LEU A 30 4.22 9.90 0.14
C LEU A 30 5.18 11.07 -0.15
N ALA A 31 6.48 10.81 -0.23
CA ALA A 31 7.46 11.85 -0.55
C ALA A 31 7.16 12.51 -1.91
N LEU A 32 6.90 11.68 -2.92
CA LEU A 32 6.56 12.17 -4.26
C LEU A 32 5.15 12.77 -4.33
N TYR A 33 4.20 12.30 -3.52
CA TYR A 33 2.87 12.90 -3.38
C TYR A 33 3.02 14.35 -2.92
N PHE A 34 3.76 14.59 -1.83
CA PHE A 34 3.94 15.94 -1.30
C PHE A 34 4.77 16.83 -2.23
N ALA A 35 5.78 16.28 -2.91
CA ALA A 35 6.50 17.01 -3.94
C ALA A 35 5.56 17.44 -5.10
N SER A 36 4.67 16.53 -5.52
CA SER A 36 3.65 16.83 -6.55
C SER A 36 2.61 17.83 -6.06
N GLN A 37 2.28 17.83 -4.77
CA GLN A 37 1.42 18.83 -4.14
C GLN A 37 2.08 20.22 -4.17
N GLY A 38 3.36 20.31 -3.83
CA GLY A 38 4.15 21.54 -3.94
C GLY A 38 4.27 22.06 -5.38
N ALA A 39 4.29 21.15 -6.37
CA ALA A 39 4.28 21.47 -7.79
C ALA A 39 2.87 21.79 -8.36
N GLY A 40 1.80 21.68 -7.56
CA GLY A 40 0.42 21.89 -8.01
C GLY A 40 -0.13 20.81 -8.96
N ARG A 41 0.49 19.63 -9.03
CA ARG A 41 0.16 18.54 -9.97
C ARG A 41 -0.35 17.29 -9.23
N LEU A 42 -1.52 17.40 -8.60
CA LEU A 42 -2.10 16.34 -7.76
C LEU A 42 -2.85 15.21 -8.50
N GLY A 43 -3.11 15.34 -9.80
CA GLY A 43 -3.91 14.36 -10.55
C GLY A 43 -3.37 12.92 -10.46
N TRP A 44 -2.07 12.74 -10.71
CA TRP A 44 -1.40 11.44 -10.59
C TRP A 44 -1.33 10.90 -9.15
N PRO A 45 -0.93 11.70 -8.15
CA PRO A 45 -0.99 11.29 -6.75
C PRO A 45 -2.37 10.82 -6.28
N LEU A 46 -3.45 11.51 -6.68
CA LEU A 46 -4.81 11.12 -6.35
C LEU A 46 -5.20 9.80 -7.03
N ALA A 47 -4.91 9.65 -8.32
CA ALA A 47 -5.16 8.40 -9.05
C ALA A 47 -4.43 7.21 -8.41
N ALA A 48 -3.16 7.39 -7.99
CA ALA A 48 -2.41 6.38 -7.27
C ALA A 48 -3.07 6.02 -5.92
N GLY A 49 -3.61 7.01 -5.20
CA GLY A 49 -4.37 6.79 -3.96
C GLY A 49 -5.63 5.96 -4.19
N PHE A 50 -6.39 6.25 -5.25
CA PHE A 50 -7.57 5.46 -5.62
C PHE A 50 -7.20 4.03 -6.04
N LEU A 51 -6.15 3.87 -6.85
CA LEU A 51 -5.66 2.55 -7.24
C LEU A 51 -5.22 1.73 -6.02
N ARG A 52 -4.52 2.35 -5.07
CA ARG A 52 -4.16 1.71 -3.81
C ARG A 52 -5.39 1.22 -3.05
N LEU A 53 -6.41 2.08 -2.90
CA LEU A 53 -7.64 1.72 -2.21
C LEU A 53 -8.33 0.54 -2.90
N LEU A 54 -8.44 0.59 -4.22
CA LEU A 54 -9.05 -0.47 -5.02
C LEU A 54 -8.30 -1.80 -4.83
N VAL A 55 -6.98 -1.79 -4.92
CA VAL A 55 -6.15 -2.99 -4.75
C VAL A 55 -6.28 -3.56 -3.33
N ALA A 56 -6.26 -2.70 -2.31
CA ALA A 56 -6.40 -3.15 -0.92
C ALA A 56 -7.80 -3.73 -0.64
N ALA A 57 -8.86 -3.03 -1.06
CA ALA A 57 -10.24 -3.43 -0.80
C ALA A 57 -10.66 -4.65 -1.63
N ALA A 58 -10.49 -4.60 -2.96
CA ALA A 58 -10.86 -5.69 -3.84
C ALA A 58 -9.91 -6.89 -3.66
N GLY A 59 -8.60 -6.65 -3.56
CA GLY A 59 -7.63 -7.70 -3.32
C GLY A 59 -7.83 -8.37 -1.97
N GLY A 60 -8.09 -7.60 -0.91
CA GLY A 60 -8.37 -8.13 0.42
C GLY A 60 -9.67 -8.93 0.46
N TRP A 61 -10.72 -8.45 -0.22
CA TRP A 61 -11.98 -9.17 -0.35
C TRP A 61 -11.80 -10.51 -1.07
N ILE A 62 -11.17 -10.48 -2.25
CA ILE A 62 -10.96 -11.67 -3.08
C ILE A 62 -10.04 -12.66 -2.38
N ALA A 63 -8.87 -12.23 -1.91
CA ALA A 63 -7.89 -13.11 -1.30
C ALA A 63 -8.37 -13.64 0.06
N GLY A 64 -8.97 -12.77 0.88
CA GLY A 64 -9.41 -13.13 2.22
C GLY A 64 -10.64 -14.03 2.23
N TYR A 65 -11.65 -13.73 1.41
CA TYR A 65 -12.96 -14.40 1.48
C TYR A 65 -13.21 -15.34 0.31
N TRP A 66 -12.91 -14.93 -0.93
CA TRP A 66 -13.26 -15.73 -2.11
C TRP A 66 -12.27 -16.88 -2.36
N LEU A 67 -10.97 -16.60 -2.21
CA LEU A 67 -9.90 -17.60 -2.34
C LEU A 67 -9.62 -18.36 -1.04
N GLY A 68 -10.16 -17.90 0.09
CA GLY A 68 -10.01 -18.54 1.39
C GLY A 68 -8.60 -18.47 1.98
N TRP A 69 -7.76 -17.52 1.56
CA TRP A 69 -6.41 -17.34 2.11
C TRP A 69 -6.41 -16.67 3.49
N GLY A 70 -7.60 -16.29 3.98
CA GLY A 70 -7.81 -15.71 5.29
C GLY A 70 -6.99 -14.43 5.48
N LEU A 71 -6.43 -14.27 6.68
CA LEU A 71 -5.75 -13.06 7.08
C LEU A 71 -4.46 -12.80 6.28
N TRP A 72 -3.74 -13.86 5.91
CA TRP A 72 -2.54 -13.73 5.09
C TRP A 72 -2.86 -13.13 3.72
N GLY A 73 -3.98 -13.52 3.10
CA GLY A 73 -4.44 -12.95 1.83
C GLY A 73 -4.71 -11.45 1.92
N ILE A 74 -5.26 -10.99 3.05
CA ILE A 74 -5.48 -9.56 3.31
C ILE A 74 -4.14 -8.83 3.43
N PHE A 75 -3.16 -9.41 4.10
CA PHE A 75 -1.81 -8.83 4.23
C PHE A 75 -1.09 -8.75 2.87
N ALA A 76 -1.20 -9.79 2.05
CA ALA A 76 -0.67 -9.79 0.69
C ALA A 76 -1.31 -8.70 -0.17
N ALA A 77 -2.63 -8.49 -0.08
CA ALA A 77 -3.32 -7.41 -0.78
C ALA A 77 -2.86 -6.02 -0.30
N MET A 78 -2.64 -5.84 1.00
CA MET A 78 -2.06 -4.60 1.54
C MET A 78 -0.65 -4.35 0.99
N ALA A 79 0.22 -5.34 1.00
CA ALA A 79 1.57 -5.24 0.44
C ALA A 79 1.53 -4.82 -1.04
N ALA A 80 0.68 -5.48 -1.85
CA ALA A 80 0.49 -5.12 -3.25
C ALA A 80 0.00 -3.68 -3.43
N ALA A 81 -0.93 -3.23 -2.57
CA ALA A 81 -1.43 -1.86 -2.60
C ALA A 81 -0.33 -0.82 -2.33
N LEU A 82 0.61 -1.10 -1.41
CA LEU A 82 1.75 -0.20 -1.13
C LEU A 82 2.68 -0.09 -2.35
N ILE A 83 2.97 -1.23 -3.00
CA ILE A 83 3.79 -1.27 -4.22
C ILE A 83 3.12 -0.45 -5.34
N VAL A 84 1.83 -0.70 -5.60
CA VAL A 84 1.06 0.00 -6.62
C VAL A 84 1.07 1.50 -6.37
N PHE A 85 0.85 1.93 -5.12
CA PHE A 85 0.90 3.35 -4.77
C PHE A 85 2.25 3.99 -5.09
N GLY A 86 3.33 3.42 -4.57
CA GLY A 86 4.68 3.97 -4.75
C GLY A 86 5.13 3.99 -6.21
N LEU A 87 4.94 2.87 -6.92
CA LEU A 87 5.35 2.75 -8.32
C LEU A 87 4.54 3.62 -9.25
N THR A 88 3.24 3.78 -9.02
CA THR A 88 2.40 4.64 -9.87
C THR A 88 2.87 6.09 -9.82
N ILE A 89 3.11 6.63 -8.61
CA ILE A 89 3.59 8.01 -8.46
C ILE A 89 5.01 8.16 -9.01
N ALA A 90 5.91 7.20 -8.72
CA ALA A 90 7.27 7.23 -9.24
C ALA A 90 7.32 7.19 -10.78
N ALA A 91 6.48 6.35 -11.40
CA ALA A 91 6.36 6.27 -12.86
C ALA A 91 5.80 7.57 -13.45
N ALA A 92 4.78 8.16 -12.84
CA ALA A 92 4.21 9.43 -13.30
C ALA A 92 5.23 10.58 -13.25
N VAL A 93 5.98 10.69 -12.15
CA VAL A 93 7.05 11.69 -12.01
C VAL A 93 8.13 11.44 -13.06
N ARG A 94 8.57 10.20 -13.25
CA ARG A 94 9.53 9.82 -14.30
C ARG A 94 9.03 10.14 -15.70
N ALA A 95 7.73 10.01 -15.96
CA ALA A 95 7.09 10.33 -17.23
C ALA A 95 6.90 11.85 -17.46
N GLY A 96 7.27 12.69 -16.49
CA GLY A 96 7.24 14.14 -16.63
C GLY A 96 5.98 14.80 -16.04
N ALA A 97 5.33 14.20 -15.04
CA ALA A 97 4.15 14.80 -14.39
C ALA A 97 4.34 16.23 -13.84
N TRP A 98 5.60 16.66 -13.65
CA TRP A 98 5.95 18.01 -13.18
C TRP A 98 6.36 18.99 -14.28
N ARG A 99 6.42 18.54 -15.54
CA ARG A 99 6.58 19.44 -16.71
C ARG A 99 5.21 20.01 -17.08
#